data_AF-A0A2G6QYG0-F1
#
_entry.id   AF-A0A2G6QYG0-F1
#
_cell.length_a   1.000
_cell.length_b   1.000
_cell.length_c   1.000
_cell.angle_alpha   90.00
_cell.angle_beta   90.00
_cell.angle_gamma   90.00
#
_symmetry.space_group_name_H-M   'P 1'
#
loop_
_entity.id
_entity.type
_entity.pdbx_description
1 polymer ?
#
loop_
_entity_poly.entity_id
_entity_poly.type
_entity_poly.pdbx_seq_one_letter_code
_entity_poly.pdbx_strand_id
1 'polypeptide(L)'
;DPKWTNAHVDRVTRMVERDKNHPSIIVWSMGNEAGDGVCFTEAFKAIKKLDTSRPIHYERAIMGENTEIFAEMYPSTEDLKEYTKKWQPKTFIMCEYSHAMGNSNGNLMDMWDVIYDRNNKQLQGGFIWDWVDQGLLVKNDKGEEYIAYGGDFGENMPSDENFLLNGLVDSDRTPHPATVEVKYAYAYVRFFPENLAENKIKVVNYHDFIDLSDYTISWELVCEGNTVQKGTLQHLNVAPHKSELVTLPIKREKMTKNGEYFLNLSVKLNKNRLLLKEGDEVASEQFAYENTKVVKAENSPENTLRTYEVDNFCEISSNDFKIVFDTEKGIIDSYKLQGEEVLANGGNINFWRAPNDNDLRSNILQRLGIWRKVSESARPMTYTVEQLPKETVVSFVFNHRDVAARQTINYTVKADGSIAVKNELKTSRFEKLKRENSDKLSGKIKLMPNRFETIVLNDSVVPRIGLRFEMSKQFQQLKFYGRGPHENYSDRNRSAFVGIYESTVD
;
A
#
# COMPACT_ATOMS: atom_id res chain seq x y z
N ASP A 1 -37.63 -20.43 4.12
CA ASP A 1 -38.72 -21.42 3.91
C ASP A 1 -38.68 -22.46 5.02
N PRO A 2 -39.72 -22.57 5.88
CA PRO A 2 -39.76 -23.52 6.99
C PRO A 2 -39.51 -24.99 6.60
N LYS A 3 -39.74 -25.38 5.34
CA LYS A 3 -39.45 -26.75 4.86
C LYS A 3 -37.96 -27.09 4.95
N TRP A 4 -37.09 -26.08 4.95
CA TRP A 4 -35.64 -26.25 5.04
C TRP A 4 -35.09 -26.14 6.47
N THR A 5 -35.94 -25.90 7.48
CA THR A 5 -35.51 -25.71 8.87
C THR A 5 -34.70 -26.91 9.37
N ASN A 6 -35.19 -28.13 9.18
CA ASN A 6 -34.50 -29.33 9.65
C ASN A 6 -33.11 -29.48 9.03
N ALA A 7 -32.96 -29.13 7.74
CA ALA A 7 -31.66 -29.20 7.07
C ALA A 7 -30.65 -28.16 7.60
N HIS A 8 -31.11 -26.98 7.98
CA HIS A 8 -30.25 -25.95 8.59
C HIS A 8 -29.86 -26.32 10.02
N VAL A 9 -30.85 -26.74 10.83
CA VAL A 9 -30.64 -27.14 12.22
C VAL A 9 -29.71 -28.36 12.31
N ASP A 10 -29.87 -29.37 11.44
CA ASP A 10 -28.96 -30.54 11.41
C ASP A 10 -27.50 -30.14 11.23
N ARG A 11 -27.21 -29.23 10.28
CA ARG A 11 -25.84 -28.77 9.99
C ARG A 11 -25.19 -28.11 11.20
N VAL A 12 -25.88 -27.15 11.83
CA VAL A 12 -25.31 -26.43 12.98
C VAL A 12 -25.24 -27.30 14.23
N THR A 13 -26.24 -28.16 14.47
CA THR A 13 -26.23 -29.08 15.62
C THR A 13 -25.09 -30.08 15.50
N ARG A 14 -24.87 -30.69 14.33
CA ARG A 14 -23.76 -31.63 14.13
C ARG A 14 -22.39 -30.97 14.26
N MET A 15 -22.23 -29.73 13.82
CA MET A 15 -21.01 -28.94 14.06
C MET A 15 -20.75 -28.75 15.55
N VAL A 16 -21.73 -28.21 16.29
CA VAL A 16 -21.58 -27.95 17.74
C VAL A 16 -21.35 -29.24 18.52
N GLU A 17 -22.11 -30.30 18.23
CA GLU A 17 -21.97 -31.57 18.94
C GLU A 17 -20.57 -32.17 18.79
N ARG A 18 -20.00 -32.09 17.58
CA ARG A 18 -18.65 -32.56 17.27
C ARG A 18 -17.58 -31.72 17.97
N ASP A 19 -17.74 -30.39 17.97
CA ASP A 19 -16.62 -29.48 18.20
C ASP A 19 -16.64 -28.73 19.56
N LYS A 20 -17.74 -28.80 20.33
CA LYS A 20 -17.95 -28.02 21.57
C LYS A 20 -16.87 -28.14 22.65
N ASN A 21 -16.04 -29.20 22.60
CA ASN A 21 -14.98 -29.44 23.58
C ASN A 21 -13.63 -28.79 23.21
N HIS A 22 -13.53 -28.09 22.06
CA HIS A 22 -12.30 -27.41 21.68
C HIS A 22 -12.21 -25.99 22.28
N PRO A 23 -11.19 -25.68 23.10
CA PRO A 23 -11.03 -24.36 23.70
C PRO A 23 -10.59 -23.29 22.68
N SER A 24 -10.04 -23.71 21.54
CA SER A 24 -9.67 -22.80 20.43
C SER A 24 -10.89 -22.24 19.70
N ILE A 25 -12.04 -22.91 19.79
CA ILE A 25 -13.29 -22.40 19.24
C ILE A 25 -13.88 -21.47 20.29
N ILE A 26 -14.06 -20.21 19.94
CA ILE A 26 -14.56 -19.16 20.84
C ILE A 26 -15.89 -18.55 20.37
N VAL A 27 -16.32 -18.82 19.14
CA VAL A 27 -17.56 -18.31 18.53
C VAL A 27 -18.14 -19.39 17.63
N TRP A 28 -19.48 -19.50 17.59
CA TRP A 28 -20.17 -20.30 16.57
C TRP A 28 -20.65 -19.42 15.42
N SER A 29 -20.36 -19.78 14.16
CA SER A 29 -21.02 -19.19 12.99
C SER A 29 -22.17 -20.07 12.52
N MET A 30 -23.29 -19.47 12.12
CA MET A 30 -24.42 -20.23 11.56
C MET A 30 -24.32 -20.47 10.05
N GLY A 31 -23.38 -19.82 9.35
CA GLY A 31 -23.20 -19.93 7.90
C GLY A 31 -22.75 -18.62 7.26
N ASN A 32 -22.80 -18.55 5.92
CA ASN A 32 -22.36 -17.41 5.12
C ASN A 32 -23.41 -17.04 4.06
N GLU A 33 -23.67 -15.75 3.85
CA GLU A 33 -24.43 -15.17 2.71
C GLU A 33 -25.77 -15.83 2.30
N ALA A 34 -26.41 -16.58 3.20
CA ALA A 34 -27.64 -17.33 2.92
C ALA A 34 -28.95 -16.57 3.23
N GLY A 35 -28.85 -15.28 3.53
CA GLY A 35 -29.97 -14.43 4.00
C GLY A 35 -30.47 -14.79 5.41
N ASP A 36 -31.23 -13.91 6.06
CA ASP A 36 -31.78 -14.18 7.39
C ASP A 36 -33.26 -14.60 7.35
N GLY A 37 -33.68 -15.43 8.30
CA GLY A 37 -35.06 -15.88 8.40
C GLY A 37 -35.29 -17.02 9.40
N VAL A 38 -36.49 -17.61 9.36
CA VAL A 38 -36.95 -18.61 10.34
C VAL A 38 -36.00 -19.79 10.54
N CYS A 39 -35.32 -20.24 9.48
CA CYS A 39 -34.33 -21.32 9.58
C CYS A 39 -33.16 -20.93 10.49
N PHE A 40 -32.67 -19.70 10.39
CA PHE A 40 -31.59 -19.17 11.22
C PHE A 40 -32.05 -18.86 12.65
N THR A 41 -33.31 -18.45 12.83
CA THR A 41 -33.89 -18.33 14.18
C THR A 41 -33.94 -19.67 14.91
N GLU A 42 -34.37 -20.74 14.23
CA GLU A 42 -34.39 -22.07 14.84
C GLU A 42 -32.98 -22.66 15.01
N ALA A 43 -32.06 -22.39 14.08
CA ALA A 43 -30.64 -22.75 14.22
C ALA A 43 -29.99 -22.05 15.43
N PHE A 44 -30.23 -20.75 15.62
CA PHE A 44 -29.73 -19.99 16.76
C PHE A 44 -30.22 -20.58 18.09
N LYS A 45 -31.53 -20.86 18.20
CA LYS A 45 -32.12 -21.50 19.38
C LYS A 45 -31.51 -22.88 19.64
N ALA A 46 -31.30 -23.68 18.59
CA ALA A 46 -30.69 -25.01 18.70
C ALA A 46 -29.26 -24.92 19.25
N ILE A 47 -28.42 -24.02 18.72
CA ILE A 47 -27.06 -23.79 19.23
C ILE A 47 -27.11 -23.34 20.69
N LYS A 48 -27.94 -22.34 21.04
CA LYS A 48 -28.06 -21.84 22.43
C LYS A 48 -28.52 -22.89 23.43
N LYS A 49 -29.32 -23.87 23.00
CA LYS A 49 -29.72 -25.00 23.85
C LYS A 49 -28.54 -25.95 24.13
N LEU A 50 -27.62 -26.10 23.18
CA LEU A 50 -26.48 -27.02 23.26
C LEU A 50 -25.26 -26.39 23.94
N ASP A 51 -25.02 -25.11 23.71
CA ASP A 51 -23.86 -24.39 24.22
C ASP A 51 -24.18 -22.94 24.54
N THR A 52 -24.06 -22.58 25.83
CA THR A 52 -24.19 -21.21 26.32
C THR A 52 -22.83 -20.57 26.64
N SER A 53 -21.72 -21.31 26.51
CA SER A 53 -20.38 -20.84 26.85
C SER A 53 -19.75 -19.95 25.77
N ARG A 54 -20.31 -19.93 24.56
CA ARG A 54 -19.80 -19.18 23.39
C ARG A 54 -20.88 -18.27 22.77
N PRO A 55 -20.50 -17.08 22.28
CA PRO A 55 -21.38 -16.27 21.45
C PRO A 55 -21.61 -16.92 20.07
N ILE A 56 -22.72 -16.53 19.44
CA ILE A 56 -23.09 -16.91 18.08
C ILE A 56 -22.95 -15.68 17.18
N HIS A 57 -22.34 -15.84 16.01
CA HIS A 57 -22.33 -14.82 14.97
C HIS A 57 -23.04 -15.31 13.71
N TYR A 58 -23.69 -14.38 13.01
CA TYR A 58 -24.17 -14.56 11.65
C TYR A 58 -24.30 -13.20 10.97
N GLU A 59 -23.53 -12.95 9.90
CA GLU A 59 -23.44 -11.62 9.28
C GLU A 59 -24.79 -11.12 8.77
N ARG A 60 -25.58 -11.96 8.10
CA ARG A 60 -26.86 -11.55 7.50
C ARG A 60 -27.93 -11.19 8.53
N ALA A 61 -27.75 -11.53 9.80
CA ALA A 61 -28.60 -11.06 10.88
C ALA A 61 -28.33 -9.59 11.23
N ILE A 62 -27.21 -8.99 10.80
CA ILE A 62 -26.85 -7.58 11.02
C ILE A 62 -26.92 -7.25 12.52
N MET A 63 -27.90 -6.44 12.94
CA MET A 63 -28.15 -6.07 14.33
C MET A 63 -29.31 -6.86 14.97
N GLY A 64 -29.95 -7.76 14.23
CA GLY A 64 -31.09 -8.57 14.65
C GLY A 64 -30.76 -9.66 15.67
N GLU A 65 -31.76 -10.41 16.11
CA GLU A 65 -31.64 -11.32 17.26
C GLU A 65 -30.83 -12.59 16.96
N ASN A 66 -30.69 -12.97 15.69
CA ASN A 66 -30.00 -14.17 15.24
C ASN A 66 -28.46 -14.04 15.23
N THR A 67 -27.89 -13.07 15.95
CA THR A 67 -26.45 -12.89 16.13
C THR A 67 -26.18 -12.15 17.43
N GLU A 68 -25.03 -12.38 18.06
CA GLU A 68 -24.60 -11.66 19.27
C GLU A 68 -23.44 -10.71 19.00
N ILE A 69 -22.85 -10.82 17.81
CA ILE A 69 -21.75 -9.97 17.32
C ILE A 69 -22.25 -9.27 16.06
N PHE A 70 -22.01 -7.96 15.95
CA PHE A 70 -22.19 -7.27 14.68
C PHE A 70 -21.01 -7.63 13.78
N ALA A 71 -21.28 -8.35 12.68
CA ALA A 71 -20.25 -9.05 11.92
C ALA A 71 -20.27 -8.72 10.43
N GLU A 72 -20.39 -7.44 10.08
CA GLU A 72 -20.46 -6.98 8.70
C GLU A 72 -19.21 -7.33 7.87
N MET A 73 -19.42 -7.67 6.60
CA MET A 73 -18.38 -7.90 5.60
C MET A 73 -17.99 -6.59 4.90
N TYR A 74 -16.69 -6.38 4.71
CA TYR A 74 -16.10 -5.28 3.95
C TYR A 74 -16.57 -3.86 4.35
N PRO A 75 -16.72 -3.51 5.65
CA PRO A 75 -17.01 -2.14 6.02
C PRO A 75 -15.83 -1.23 5.68
N SER A 76 -16.11 0.03 5.36
CA SER A 76 -15.07 1.03 5.15
C SER A 76 -14.48 1.52 6.46
N THR A 77 -13.31 2.17 6.40
CA THR A 77 -12.72 2.88 7.55
C THR A 77 -13.67 3.92 8.14
N GLU A 78 -14.53 4.55 7.32
CA GLU A 78 -15.52 5.51 7.83
C GLU A 78 -16.68 4.82 8.56
N ASP A 79 -17.08 3.62 8.13
CA ASP A 79 -18.10 2.83 8.84
C ASP A 79 -17.61 2.45 10.25
N LEU A 80 -16.33 2.07 10.38
CA LEU A 80 -15.69 1.82 11.67
C LEU A 80 -15.70 3.08 12.57
N LYS A 81 -15.38 4.24 12.00
CA LYS A 81 -15.42 5.52 12.72
C LYS A 81 -16.85 5.89 13.13
N GLU A 82 -17.82 5.71 12.25
CA GLU A 82 -19.22 5.97 12.55
C GLU A 82 -19.74 5.07 13.67
N TYR A 83 -19.37 3.79 13.64
CA TYR A 83 -19.76 2.82 14.67
C TYR A 83 -19.36 3.26 16.08
N THR A 84 -18.16 3.84 16.22
CA THR A 84 -17.58 4.24 17.52
C THR A 84 -18.10 5.58 18.05
N LYS A 85 -18.86 6.36 17.26
CA LYS A 85 -19.39 7.68 17.70
C LYS A 85 -20.39 7.59 18.84
N LYS A 86 -21.02 6.45 19.05
CA LYS A 86 -21.96 6.19 20.15
C LYS A 86 -21.90 4.74 20.60
N TRP A 87 -22.35 4.47 21.82
CA TRP A 87 -22.44 3.10 22.32
C TRP A 87 -23.46 2.29 21.52
N GLN A 88 -23.05 1.12 21.03
CA GLN A 88 -23.87 0.17 20.28
C GLN A 88 -24.24 -1.05 21.15
N PRO A 89 -25.35 -1.75 20.86
CA PRO A 89 -25.77 -2.91 21.64
C PRO A 89 -24.88 -4.15 21.46
N LYS A 90 -24.04 -4.18 20.41
CA LYS A 90 -23.16 -5.30 20.08
C LYS A 90 -21.73 -4.79 19.90
N THR A 91 -20.74 -5.67 20.01
CA THR A 91 -19.39 -5.37 19.53
C THR A 91 -19.30 -5.65 18.04
N PHE A 92 -18.29 -5.07 17.40
CA PHE A 92 -18.06 -5.19 15.96
C PHE A 92 -16.79 -6.01 15.70
N ILE A 93 -16.96 -7.16 15.04
CA ILE A 93 -15.88 -7.97 14.49
C ILE A 93 -16.18 -8.22 13.01
N MET A 94 -15.35 -7.71 12.11
CA MET A 94 -15.58 -7.88 10.66
C MET A 94 -15.34 -9.35 10.29
N CYS A 95 -16.38 -10.08 9.85
CA CYS A 95 -16.20 -11.49 9.49
C CYS A 95 -15.41 -11.68 8.20
N GLU A 96 -15.41 -10.65 7.34
CA GLU A 96 -14.52 -10.51 6.17
C GLU A 96 -14.16 -9.02 6.04
N TYR A 97 -12.88 -8.70 5.83
CA TYR A 97 -12.45 -7.34 5.46
C TYR A 97 -11.14 -7.40 4.66
N SER A 98 -10.72 -6.26 4.09
CA SER A 98 -9.45 -6.13 3.36
C SER A 98 -9.23 -7.26 2.34
N HIS A 99 -10.10 -7.35 1.33
CA HIS A 99 -10.02 -8.37 0.28
C HIS A 99 -8.63 -8.40 -0.40
N ALA A 100 -7.93 -9.52 -0.36
CA ALA A 100 -6.51 -9.64 -0.71
C ALA A 100 -6.23 -10.09 -2.16
N MET A 101 -7.24 -10.05 -3.04
CA MET A 101 -7.11 -10.43 -4.46
C MET A 101 -6.04 -9.65 -5.23
N GLY A 102 -5.04 -10.39 -5.71
CA GLY A 102 -3.91 -9.83 -6.45
C GLY A 102 -3.15 -8.77 -5.66
N ASN A 103 -2.79 -7.65 -6.31
CA ASN A 103 -2.10 -6.57 -5.62
C ASN A 103 -3.09 -5.66 -4.87
N SER A 104 -3.37 -5.99 -3.60
CA SER A 104 -4.44 -5.39 -2.79
C SER A 104 -4.01 -4.97 -1.36
N ASN A 105 -4.93 -4.99 -0.40
CA ASN A 105 -4.78 -4.62 1.01
C ASN A 105 -4.35 -3.16 1.26
N GLY A 106 -4.63 -2.28 0.30
CA GLY A 106 -4.53 -0.83 0.51
C GLY A 106 -5.40 -0.39 1.67
N ASN A 107 -4.98 0.66 2.39
CA ASN A 107 -5.62 1.28 3.56
C ASN A 107 -5.79 0.40 4.81
N LEU A 108 -5.23 -0.83 4.85
CA LEU A 108 -5.32 -1.72 6.02
C LEU A 108 -4.95 -1.00 7.32
N MET A 109 -3.86 -0.23 7.30
CA MET A 109 -3.41 0.52 8.47
C MET A 109 -4.35 1.63 8.90
N ASP A 110 -5.11 2.23 7.98
CA ASP A 110 -6.08 3.26 8.34
C ASP A 110 -7.26 2.66 9.11
N MET A 111 -7.64 1.41 8.79
CA MET A 111 -8.63 0.65 9.58
C MET A 111 -8.07 0.29 10.96
N TRP A 112 -6.84 -0.19 11.02
CA TRP A 112 -6.19 -0.56 12.28
C TRP A 112 -5.90 0.64 13.19
N ASP A 113 -5.65 1.82 12.65
CA ASP A 113 -5.57 3.06 13.44
C ASP A 113 -6.88 3.34 14.20
N VAL A 114 -8.04 3.08 13.58
CA VAL A 114 -9.34 3.22 14.25
C VAL A 114 -9.54 2.14 15.31
N ILE A 115 -9.11 0.91 15.04
CA ILE A 115 -9.22 -0.23 15.97
C ILE A 115 -8.31 -0.02 17.19
N TYR A 116 -7.08 0.46 16.99
CA TYR A 116 -6.12 0.72 18.07
C TYR A 116 -6.34 2.05 18.80
N ASP A 117 -7.26 2.90 18.33
CA ASP A 117 -7.58 4.16 18.99
C ASP A 117 -7.88 3.90 20.47
N ARG A 118 -7.22 4.63 21.37
CA ARG A 118 -7.34 4.45 22.82
C ARG A 118 -8.77 4.66 23.36
N ASN A 119 -9.64 5.32 22.59
CA ASN A 119 -11.03 5.56 22.93
C ASN A 119 -11.97 4.52 22.32
N ASN A 120 -11.49 3.63 21.45
CA ASN A 120 -12.27 2.50 20.96
C ASN A 120 -12.66 1.59 22.13
N LYS A 121 -13.95 1.22 22.18
CA LYS A 121 -14.52 0.33 23.21
C LYS A 121 -15.24 -0.88 22.62
N GLN A 122 -15.45 -0.93 21.30
CA GLN A 122 -16.38 -1.89 20.69
C GLN A 122 -15.90 -2.54 19.40
N LEU A 123 -14.88 -1.98 18.71
CA LEU A 123 -14.26 -2.64 17.55
C LEU A 123 -13.22 -3.63 18.05
N GLN A 124 -13.30 -4.89 17.62
CA GLN A 124 -12.44 -5.97 18.08
C GLN A 124 -11.64 -6.64 16.95
N GLY A 125 -11.45 -5.93 15.83
CA GLY A 125 -10.72 -6.43 14.66
C GLY A 125 -11.62 -7.17 13.66
N GLY A 126 -11.06 -8.15 12.97
CA GLY A 126 -11.76 -8.93 11.95
C GLY A 126 -10.87 -9.94 11.25
N PHE A 127 -11.41 -10.58 10.22
CA PHE A 127 -10.76 -11.64 9.46
C PHE A 127 -10.52 -11.18 8.01
N ILE A 128 -9.25 -11.16 7.58
CA ILE A 128 -8.89 -10.80 6.21
C ILE A 128 -9.42 -11.87 5.25
N TRP A 129 -9.99 -11.45 4.13
CA TRP A 129 -10.37 -12.36 3.05
C TRP A 129 -9.27 -12.40 1.96
N ASP A 130 -8.54 -13.49 1.77
CA ASP A 130 -8.44 -14.68 2.62
C ASP A 130 -6.99 -15.16 2.74
N TRP A 131 -6.78 -16.41 3.16
CA TRP A 131 -5.43 -16.89 3.45
C TRP A 131 -4.64 -17.24 2.18
N VAL A 132 -5.22 -18.03 1.26
CA VAL A 132 -4.46 -18.72 0.20
C VAL A 132 -5.18 -18.68 -1.13
N ASP A 133 -4.44 -18.39 -2.20
CA ASP A 133 -4.93 -18.49 -3.55
C ASP A 133 -5.33 -19.92 -3.91
N GLN A 134 -6.53 -20.09 -4.45
CA GLN A 134 -7.10 -21.41 -4.75
C GLN A 134 -6.76 -21.92 -6.15
N GLY A 135 -5.65 -21.45 -6.72
CA GLY A 135 -5.17 -21.88 -8.02
C GLY A 135 -4.62 -23.31 -8.02
N LEU A 136 -4.63 -23.94 -9.20
CA LEU A 136 -4.19 -25.32 -9.39
C LEU A 136 -2.93 -25.38 -10.23
N LEU A 137 -1.90 -26.06 -9.75
CA LEU A 137 -0.68 -26.30 -10.53
C LEU A 137 -0.98 -27.24 -11.71
N VAL A 138 -0.73 -26.78 -12.91
CA VAL A 138 -0.93 -27.51 -14.17
C VAL A 138 0.27 -27.34 -15.09
N LYS A 139 0.34 -28.13 -16.17
CA LYS A 139 1.37 -28.03 -17.21
C LYS A 139 0.74 -27.67 -18.55
N ASN A 140 1.36 -26.75 -19.28
CA ASN A 140 0.96 -26.45 -20.66
C ASN A 140 1.50 -27.51 -21.64
N ASP A 141 1.18 -27.37 -22.94
CA ASP A 141 1.61 -28.29 -24.00
C ASP A 141 3.15 -28.43 -24.15
N LYS A 142 3.92 -27.48 -23.61
CA LYS A 142 5.38 -27.52 -23.59
C LYS A 142 5.95 -28.16 -22.32
N GLY A 143 5.09 -28.55 -21.37
CA GLY A 143 5.48 -29.11 -20.07
C GLY A 143 5.85 -28.06 -19.02
N GLU A 144 5.62 -26.77 -19.28
CA GLU A 144 5.90 -25.68 -18.35
C GLU A 144 4.79 -25.60 -17.30
N GLU A 145 5.17 -25.47 -16.03
CA GLU A 145 4.24 -25.37 -14.90
C GLU A 145 3.66 -23.97 -14.77
N TYR A 146 2.35 -23.87 -14.53
CA TYR A 146 1.67 -22.61 -14.22
C TYR A 146 0.50 -22.85 -13.25
N ILE A 147 0.07 -21.79 -12.57
CA ILE A 147 -1.09 -21.81 -11.68
C ILE A 147 -2.33 -21.46 -12.50
N ALA A 148 -3.21 -22.43 -12.71
CA ALA A 148 -4.48 -22.27 -13.39
C ALA A 148 -5.59 -21.80 -12.46
N TYR A 149 -6.56 -21.08 -13.03
CA TYR A 149 -7.76 -20.62 -12.36
C TYR A 149 -9.01 -20.88 -13.24
N GLY A 150 -10.15 -20.29 -12.87
CA GLY A 150 -11.39 -20.48 -13.62
C GLY A 150 -11.23 -20.01 -15.07
N GLY A 151 -11.66 -20.83 -16.03
CA GLY A 151 -11.52 -20.56 -17.46
C GLY A 151 -10.35 -21.29 -18.13
N ASP A 152 -9.39 -21.79 -17.35
CA ASP A 152 -8.33 -22.67 -17.89
C ASP A 152 -8.78 -24.13 -18.04
N PHE A 153 -9.94 -24.48 -17.48
CA PHE A 153 -10.51 -25.83 -17.49
C PHE A 153 -11.74 -25.92 -18.37
N GLY A 154 -11.57 -26.48 -19.57
CA GLY A 154 -12.63 -26.73 -20.53
C GLY A 154 -12.91 -25.54 -21.47
N GLU A 155 -13.54 -25.82 -22.60
CA GLU A 155 -13.89 -24.80 -23.60
C GLU A 155 -15.26 -24.18 -23.29
N ASN A 156 -15.35 -22.85 -23.26
CA ASN A 156 -16.61 -22.09 -23.06
C ASN A 156 -17.38 -22.46 -21.77
N MET A 157 -16.69 -22.94 -20.74
CA MET A 157 -17.30 -23.21 -19.45
C MET A 157 -17.58 -21.89 -18.71
N PRO A 158 -18.78 -21.70 -18.13
CA PRO A 158 -19.05 -20.57 -17.26
C PRO A 158 -18.03 -20.52 -16.11
N SER A 159 -17.45 -19.35 -15.87
CA SER A 159 -16.38 -19.15 -14.91
C SER A 159 -16.39 -17.72 -14.37
N ASP A 160 -16.03 -17.54 -13.10
CA ASP A 160 -15.73 -16.24 -12.46
C ASP A 160 -14.24 -15.90 -12.50
N GLU A 161 -13.52 -16.50 -13.46
CA GLU A 161 -12.12 -16.26 -13.78
C GLU A 161 -11.20 -16.41 -12.56
N ASN A 162 -10.39 -15.39 -12.25
CA ASN A 162 -9.42 -15.41 -11.17
C ASN A 162 -10.01 -15.00 -9.81
N PHE A 163 -11.34 -14.91 -9.65
CA PHE A 163 -11.98 -14.51 -8.38
C PHE A 163 -11.78 -15.51 -7.22
N LEU A 164 -11.10 -16.62 -7.46
CA LEU A 164 -10.67 -17.58 -6.44
C LEU A 164 -9.22 -17.35 -5.96
N LEU A 165 -8.52 -16.36 -6.51
CA LEU A 165 -7.15 -15.97 -6.15
C LEU A 165 -7.19 -14.73 -5.23
N ASN A 166 -7.61 -14.93 -3.97
CA ASN A 166 -7.83 -13.86 -2.99
C ASN A 166 -6.89 -13.94 -1.77
N GLY A 167 -5.82 -14.74 -1.86
CA GLY A 167 -4.99 -15.08 -0.72
C GLY A 167 -4.00 -13.99 -0.33
N LEU A 168 -3.63 -13.99 0.94
CA LEU A 168 -2.39 -13.34 1.42
C LEU A 168 -1.14 -14.12 0.97
N VAL A 169 -1.29 -15.38 0.59
CA VAL A 169 -0.20 -16.22 0.07
C VAL A 169 -0.64 -16.92 -1.22
N ASP A 170 0.33 -17.18 -2.09
CA ASP A 170 0.16 -17.98 -3.30
C ASP A 170 -0.29 -19.41 -2.99
N SER A 171 -0.74 -20.15 -4.00
CA SER A 171 -1.17 -21.54 -3.87
C SER A 171 -0.08 -22.47 -3.32
N ASP A 172 1.20 -22.14 -3.42
CA ASP A 172 2.32 -22.88 -2.83
C ASP A 172 2.75 -22.38 -1.44
N ARG A 173 2.05 -21.36 -0.90
CA ARG A 173 2.27 -20.65 0.36
C ARG A 173 3.41 -19.63 0.32
N THR A 174 3.89 -19.26 -0.87
CA THR A 174 4.75 -18.09 -1.04
C THR A 174 3.99 -16.83 -0.61
N PRO A 175 4.50 -16.03 0.35
CA PRO A 175 3.78 -14.85 0.83
C PRO A 175 3.71 -13.74 -0.22
N HIS A 176 2.54 -13.13 -0.37
CA HIS A 176 2.43 -11.88 -1.12
C HIS A 176 3.02 -10.72 -0.32
N PRO A 177 3.47 -9.61 -0.96
CA PRO A 177 4.02 -8.46 -0.25
C PRO A 177 3.09 -7.87 0.82
N ALA A 178 1.77 -8.00 0.66
CA ALA A 178 0.77 -7.56 1.63
C ALA A 178 0.92 -8.24 3.00
N THR A 179 1.47 -9.46 3.10
CA THR A 179 1.63 -10.15 4.40
C THR A 179 2.52 -9.38 5.36
N VAL A 180 3.49 -8.61 4.85
CA VAL A 180 4.39 -7.80 5.69
C VAL A 180 3.63 -6.60 6.26
N GLU A 181 2.71 -6.01 5.51
CA GLU A 181 1.81 -4.96 6.02
C GLU A 181 0.84 -5.53 7.07
N VAL A 182 0.32 -6.75 6.86
CA VAL A 182 -0.52 -7.44 7.86
C VAL A 182 0.27 -7.71 9.14
N LYS A 183 1.51 -8.21 9.04
CA LYS A 183 2.41 -8.41 10.19
C LYS A 183 2.59 -7.11 10.98
N TYR A 184 2.83 -6.00 10.27
CA TYR A 184 2.98 -4.69 10.88
C TYR A 184 1.66 -4.19 11.50
N ALA A 185 0.52 -4.38 10.84
CA ALA A 185 -0.81 -4.03 11.35
C ALA A 185 -1.21 -4.83 12.58
N TYR A 186 -0.75 -6.08 12.72
CA TYR A 186 -1.14 -6.97 13.81
C TYR A 186 -0.15 -6.96 14.98
N ALA A 187 0.87 -6.10 14.93
CA ALA A 187 1.89 -5.99 15.97
C ALA A 187 1.29 -5.58 17.33
N TYR A 188 1.56 -6.39 18.36
CA TYR A 188 1.06 -6.18 19.73
C TYR A 188 1.95 -5.26 20.59
N VAL A 189 3.18 -4.98 20.14
CA VAL A 189 4.05 -3.98 20.78
C VAL A 189 4.11 -2.78 19.87
N ARG A 190 3.64 -1.63 20.35
CA ARG A 190 3.54 -0.39 19.57
C ARG A 190 4.35 0.71 20.18
N PHE A 191 4.86 1.59 19.34
CA PHE A 191 5.64 2.75 19.73
C PHE A 191 4.93 4.02 19.28
N PHE A 192 5.00 5.06 20.10
CA PHE A 192 4.46 6.38 19.76
C PHE A 192 5.51 7.45 20.04
N PRO A 193 5.74 8.40 19.12
CA PRO A 193 6.68 9.49 19.32
C PRO A 193 6.04 10.53 20.24
N GLU A 194 6.42 10.53 21.53
CA GLU A 194 5.89 11.50 22.50
C GLU A 194 6.66 12.83 22.41
N ASN A 195 7.99 12.78 22.39
CA ASN A 195 8.83 13.94 22.14
C ASN A 195 10.22 13.49 21.65
N LEU A 196 10.37 13.34 20.33
CA LEU A 196 11.64 12.90 19.74
C LEU A 196 12.77 13.90 19.95
N ALA A 197 12.49 15.21 20.08
CA ALA A 197 13.50 16.24 20.40
C ALA A 197 14.19 15.97 21.75
N GLU A 198 13.47 15.37 22.70
CA GLU A 198 13.97 14.92 24.00
C GLU A 198 14.30 13.41 24.03
N ASN A 199 14.32 12.76 22.88
CA ASN A 199 14.54 11.31 22.72
C ASN A 199 13.47 10.44 23.41
N LYS A 200 12.26 10.96 23.62
CA LYS A 200 11.18 10.27 24.35
C LYS A 200 10.21 9.57 23.40
N ILE A 201 9.98 8.29 23.67
CA ILE A 201 8.96 7.47 23.02
C ILE A 201 8.08 6.80 24.06
N LYS A 202 6.83 6.51 23.71
CA LYS A 202 5.96 5.65 24.52
C LYS A 202 5.93 4.26 23.92
N VAL A 203 6.15 3.26 24.77
CA VAL A 203 6.02 1.84 24.44
C VAL A 203 4.69 1.35 25.01
N VAL A 204 3.86 0.71 24.19
CA VAL A 204 2.54 0.20 24.58
C VAL A 204 2.49 -1.31 24.35
N ASN A 205 2.05 -2.04 25.38
CA ASN A 205 1.81 -3.47 25.31
C ASN A 205 0.33 -3.74 25.08
N TYR A 206 -0.03 -4.17 23.87
CA TYR A 206 -1.40 -4.57 23.52
C TYR A 206 -1.70 -6.06 23.76
N HIS A 207 -0.74 -6.85 24.24
CA HIS A 207 -1.02 -8.24 24.61
C HIS A 207 -2.03 -8.31 25.76
N ASP A 208 -2.89 -9.33 25.72
CA ASP A 208 -3.87 -9.59 26.79
C ASP A 208 -3.25 -10.25 28.04
N PHE A 209 -2.21 -11.08 27.84
CA PHE A 209 -1.67 -11.94 28.90
C PHE A 209 -0.13 -12.01 28.97
N ILE A 210 0.59 -11.33 28.06
CA ILE A 210 2.05 -11.44 27.95
C ILE A 210 2.70 -10.13 28.38
N ASP A 211 3.68 -10.20 29.28
CA ASP A 211 4.50 -9.07 29.71
C ASP A 211 5.65 -8.81 28.73
N LEU A 212 6.10 -7.56 28.61
CA LEU A 212 7.19 -7.22 27.68
C LEU A 212 8.57 -7.75 28.10
N SER A 213 8.72 -8.29 29.32
CA SER A 213 9.91 -9.03 29.74
C SER A 213 10.22 -10.28 28.90
N ASP A 214 9.27 -10.77 28.10
CA ASP A 214 9.46 -11.86 27.13
C ASP A 214 10.12 -11.40 25.81
N TYR A 215 10.48 -10.12 25.70
CA TYR A 215 11.02 -9.52 24.47
C TYR A 215 12.31 -8.74 24.72
N THR A 216 13.09 -8.60 23.65
CA THR A 216 14.19 -7.66 23.55
C THR A 216 13.79 -6.53 22.61
N ILE A 217 13.82 -5.29 23.11
CA ILE A 217 13.50 -4.10 22.31
C ILE A 217 14.81 -3.36 21.99
N SER A 218 15.11 -3.24 20.71
CA SER A 218 16.27 -2.51 20.20
C SER A 218 15.87 -1.26 19.45
N TRP A 219 16.76 -0.26 19.48
CA TRP A 219 16.64 0.97 18.73
C TRP A 219 17.89 1.21 17.90
N GLU A 220 17.72 1.85 16.75
CA GLU A 220 18.79 2.24 15.85
C GLU A 220 18.48 3.61 15.26
N LEU A 221 19.41 4.56 15.43
CA LEU A 221 19.39 5.84 14.75
C LEU A 221 20.22 5.71 13.47
N VAL A 222 19.60 5.90 12.32
CA VAL A 222 20.24 5.89 11.00
C VAL A 222 20.26 7.29 10.39
N CYS A 223 21.27 7.60 9.59
CA CYS A 223 21.39 8.81 8.78
C CYS A 223 21.63 8.40 7.33
N GLU A 224 20.73 8.77 6.41
CA GLU A 224 20.79 8.38 5.00
C GLU A 224 21.01 6.87 4.85
N GLY A 225 20.25 6.09 5.63
CA GLY A 225 20.30 4.62 5.66
C GLY A 225 21.50 4.00 6.36
N ASN A 226 22.45 4.78 6.88
CA ASN A 226 23.63 4.27 7.59
C ASN A 226 23.48 4.41 9.11
N THR A 227 23.74 3.35 9.87
CA THR A 227 23.70 3.35 11.35
C THR A 227 24.65 4.40 11.94
N VAL A 228 24.11 5.28 12.79
CA VAL A 228 24.86 6.29 13.55
C VAL A 228 25.00 5.85 15.00
N GLN A 229 23.91 5.41 15.61
CA GLN A 229 23.87 4.91 16.99
C GLN A 229 22.86 3.78 17.10
N LYS A 230 23.07 2.84 18.02
CA LYS A 230 22.12 1.77 18.32
C LYS A 230 22.24 1.31 19.75
N GLY A 231 21.20 0.65 20.25
CA GLY A 231 21.20 0.06 21.57
C GLY A 231 19.96 -0.79 21.84
N THR A 232 19.88 -1.29 23.06
CA THR A 232 18.76 -2.09 23.56
C THR A 232 18.16 -1.42 24.78
N LEU A 233 16.84 -1.42 24.89
CA LEU A 233 16.15 -1.03 26.11
C LEU A 233 16.28 -2.16 27.13
N GLN A 234 17.04 -1.91 28.18
CA GLN A 234 17.25 -2.88 29.25
C GLN A 234 16.05 -2.85 30.21
N HIS A 235 15.59 -4.02 30.65
CA HIS A 235 14.61 -4.19 31.73
C HIS A 235 13.24 -3.51 31.52
N LEU A 236 12.72 -3.49 30.30
CA LEU A 236 11.40 -2.90 30.02
C LEU A 236 10.27 -3.90 30.31
N ASN A 237 9.76 -3.89 31.55
CA ASN A 237 8.69 -4.79 32.01
C ASN A 237 7.34 -4.06 31.94
N VAL A 238 6.73 -4.04 30.76
CA VAL A 238 5.40 -3.45 30.58
C VAL A 238 4.35 -4.56 30.63
N ALA A 239 3.53 -4.55 31.68
CA ALA A 239 2.44 -5.50 31.85
C ALA A 239 1.38 -5.40 30.73
N PRO A 240 0.56 -6.45 30.50
CA PRO A 240 -0.55 -6.42 29.56
C PRO A 240 -1.41 -5.16 29.64
N HIS A 241 -1.71 -4.56 28.48
CA HIS A 241 -2.47 -3.32 28.32
C HIS A 241 -1.88 -2.08 29.04
N LYS A 242 -0.61 -2.13 29.45
CA LYS A 242 0.10 -0.98 30.02
C LYS A 242 0.99 -0.31 28.98
N SER A 243 1.50 0.84 29.37
CA SER A 243 2.45 1.61 28.58
C SER A 243 3.50 2.24 29.47
N GLU A 244 4.68 2.45 28.92
CA GLU A 244 5.81 3.11 29.60
C GLU A 244 6.40 4.19 28.72
N LEU A 245 6.77 5.33 29.33
CA LEU A 245 7.50 6.40 28.66
C LEU A 245 9.00 6.14 28.80
N VAL A 246 9.71 6.02 27.68
CA VAL A 246 11.13 5.68 27.63
C VAL A 246 11.91 6.82 27.01
N THR A 247 13.00 7.23 27.67
CA THR A 247 13.99 8.14 27.10
C THR A 247 15.13 7.33 26.49
N LEU A 248 15.31 7.44 25.18
CA LEU A 248 16.37 6.74 24.46
C LEU A 248 17.73 7.42 24.74
N PRO A 249 18.80 6.64 24.99
CA PRO A 249 20.13 7.18 25.30
C PRO A 249 20.88 7.63 24.02
N ILE A 250 20.20 8.36 23.14
CA ILE A 250 20.75 8.92 21.91
C ILE A 250 21.58 10.16 22.26
N LYS A 251 22.85 10.13 21.87
CA LYS A 251 23.81 11.23 22.05
C LYS A 251 23.74 12.18 20.87
N ARG A 252 22.99 13.28 21.00
CA ARG A 252 22.75 14.25 19.90
C ARG A 252 24.03 14.92 19.42
N GLU A 253 25.00 15.12 20.32
CA GLU A 253 26.33 15.65 20.00
C GLU A 253 27.13 14.78 19.04
N LYS A 254 26.75 13.50 18.86
CA LYS A 254 27.37 12.57 17.90
C LYS A 254 26.69 12.56 16.53
N MET A 255 25.62 13.35 16.35
CA MET A 255 24.94 13.51 15.06
C MET A 255 25.66 14.56 14.22
N THR A 256 26.83 14.21 13.68
CA THR A 256 27.70 15.16 12.97
C THR A 256 27.40 15.31 11.49
N LYS A 257 26.63 14.39 10.90
CA LYS A 257 26.25 14.44 9.48
C LYS A 257 24.99 15.29 9.30
N ASN A 258 25.00 16.18 8.31
CA ASN A 258 23.75 16.75 7.79
C ASN A 258 23.12 15.70 6.88
N GLY A 259 21.85 15.38 7.11
CA GLY A 259 21.16 14.35 6.34
C GLY A 259 19.82 14.01 6.97
N GLU A 260 19.09 13.12 6.32
CA GLU A 260 17.83 12.59 6.84
C GLU A 260 18.10 11.51 7.90
N TYR A 261 17.56 11.71 9.10
CA TYR A 261 17.68 10.74 10.18
C TYR A 261 16.36 10.02 10.42
N PHE A 262 16.47 8.72 10.69
CA PHE A 262 15.35 7.90 11.15
C PHE A 262 15.72 7.15 12.42
N LEU A 263 14.73 6.97 13.29
CA LEU A 263 14.79 6.10 14.45
C LEU A 263 14.02 4.81 14.11
N ASN A 264 14.75 3.71 13.99
CA ASN A 264 14.21 2.37 13.83
C ASN A 264 14.08 1.71 15.21
N LEU A 265 12.96 1.01 15.42
CA LEU A 265 12.66 0.24 16.61
C LEU A 265 12.32 -1.19 16.19
N SER A 266 12.81 -2.18 16.94
CA SER A 266 12.61 -3.60 16.65
C SER A 266 12.38 -4.37 17.94
N VAL A 267 11.40 -5.27 17.93
CA VAL A 267 11.01 -6.13 19.04
C VAL A 267 11.22 -7.57 18.64
N LYS A 268 12.10 -8.26 19.38
CA LYS A 268 12.47 -9.65 19.12
C LYS A 268 12.13 -10.54 20.30
N LEU A 269 11.77 -11.79 20.02
CA LEU A 269 11.60 -12.79 21.07
C LEU A 269 12.92 -13.06 21.80
N ASN A 270 12.89 -13.19 23.12
CA ASN A 270 14.06 -13.61 23.91
C ASN A 270 14.11 -15.13 24.17
N LYS A 271 13.11 -15.87 23.69
CA LYS A 271 13.01 -17.34 23.77
C LYS A 271 12.09 -17.88 22.67
N ASN A 272 12.21 -19.16 22.35
CA ASN A 272 11.33 -19.82 21.37
C ASN A 272 9.85 -19.78 21.81
N ARG A 273 8.94 -19.63 20.85
CA ARG A 273 7.49 -19.60 21.09
C ARG A 273 6.70 -20.15 19.89
N LEU A 274 6.00 -21.27 20.10
CA LEU A 274 5.23 -21.97 19.06
C LEU A 274 6.11 -22.27 17.84
N LEU A 275 5.78 -21.66 16.69
CA LEU A 275 6.52 -21.79 15.43
C LEU A 275 7.67 -20.77 15.29
N LEU A 276 7.73 -19.77 16.19
CA LEU A 276 8.74 -18.71 16.19
C LEU A 276 9.92 -19.08 17.10
N LYS A 277 11.11 -18.63 16.70
CA LYS A 277 12.38 -18.86 17.40
C LYS A 277 12.80 -17.61 18.17
N GLU A 278 13.65 -17.81 19.16
CA GLU A 278 14.41 -16.73 19.79
C GLU A 278 15.09 -15.87 18.71
N GLY A 279 15.02 -14.55 18.84
CA GLY A 279 15.56 -13.59 17.90
C GLY A 279 14.64 -13.23 16.72
N ASP A 280 13.53 -13.95 16.51
CA ASP A 280 12.54 -13.58 15.50
C ASP A 280 11.90 -12.23 15.85
N GLU A 281 11.81 -11.34 14.86
CA GLU A 281 11.19 -10.03 15.01
C GLU A 281 9.66 -10.14 14.91
N VAL A 282 8.96 -9.65 15.93
CA VAL A 282 7.49 -9.69 16.05
C VAL A 282 6.82 -8.33 15.89
N ALA A 283 7.57 -7.24 16.05
CA ALA A 283 7.10 -5.89 15.82
C ALA A 283 8.28 -4.98 15.47
N SER A 284 8.00 -3.93 14.70
CA SER A 284 8.98 -2.91 14.35
C SER A 284 8.27 -1.59 14.09
N GLU A 285 9.02 -0.49 14.19
CA GLU A 285 8.51 0.85 13.89
C GLU A 285 9.64 1.76 13.38
N GLN A 286 9.31 2.76 12.57
CA GLN A 286 10.26 3.78 12.13
C GLN A 286 9.66 5.19 12.26
N PHE A 287 10.42 6.10 12.88
CA PHE A 287 10.07 7.51 12.96
C PHE A 287 11.10 8.37 12.23
N ALA A 288 10.63 9.36 11.47
CA ALA A 288 11.49 10.45 11.04
C ALA A 288 12.03 11.18 12.28
N TYR A 289 13.33 11.38 12.34
CA TYR A 289 14.03 11.95 13.49
C TYR A 289 14.67 13.27 13.05
N GLU A 290 14.12 14.40 13.50
CA GLU A 290 14.49 15.71 12.92
C GLU A 290 15.96 16.10 13.18
N ASN A 291 16.73 16.26 12.08
CA ASN A 291 17.96 17.08 11.99
C ASN A 291 18.36 17.41 10.52
N THR A 292 17.40 17.75 9.65
CA THR A 292 17.69 18.02 8.23
C THR A 292 17.94 19.50 7.96
N LYS A 293 19.19 19.86 7.69
CA LYS A 293 19.53 21.00 6.83
C LYS A 293 19.81 20.47 5.44
N VAL A 294 18.95 20.81 4.47
CA VAL A 294 19.18 20.48 3.06
C VAL A 294 20.46 21.16 2.61
N VAL A 295 21.50 20.38 2.35
CA VAL A 295 22.74 20.87 1.75
C VAL A 295 22.50 20.96 0.24
N LYS A 296 22.59 22.17 -0.32
CA LYS A 296 22.59 22.34 -1.77
C LYS A 296 23.86 21.70 -2.33
N ALA A 297 23.72 20.91 -3.39
CA ALA A 297 24.87 20.37 -4.11
C ALA A 297 25.81 21.50 -4.57
N GLU A 298 27.12 21.28 -4.44
CA GLU A 298 28.15 22.22 -4.89
C GLU A 298 28.26 22.26 -6.43
N ASN A 299 28.87 23.34 -6.92
CA ASN A 299 28.93 23.71 -8.34
C ASN A 299 29.60 22.65 -9.22
N SER A 300 29.02 22.44 -10.40
CA SER A 300 29.56 21.60 -11.47
C SER A 300 30.88 22.16 -12.05
N PRO A 301 31.77 21.29 -12.59
CA PRO A 301 33.01 21.67 -13.26
C PRO A 301 32.81 22.59 -14.48
N GLU A 302 33.87 23.30 -14.87
CA GLU A 302 33.92 24.18 -16.06
C GLU A 302 34.06 23.37 -17.37
N ASN A 303 33.07 22.52 -17.68
CA ASN A 303 32.97 21.89 -18.99
C ASN A 303 32.11 22.77 -19.92
N THR A 304 32.50 22.90 -21.18
CA THR A 304 31.69 23.63 -22.18
C THR A 304 30.71 22.65 -22.84
N LEU A 305 29.42 22.99 -22.82
CA LEU A 305 28.40 22.25 -23.54
C LEU A 305 28.38 22.64 -25.02
N ARG A 306 28.18 21.66 -25.89
CA ARG A 306 27.88 21.86 -27.31
C ARG A 306 26.45 21.44 -27.55
N THR A 307 25.70 22.26 -28.28
CA THR A 307 24.34 21.95 -28.70
C THR A 307 24.27 22.00 -30.22
N TYR A 308 23.66 20.98 -30.81
CA TYR A 308 23.49 20.85 -32.25
C TYR A 308 22.06 20.38 -32.56
N GLU A 309 21.36 21.16 -33.38
CA GLU A 309 20.00 20.84 -33.81
C GLU A 309 19.99 20.49 -35.30
N VAL A 310 19.45 19.32 -35.64
CA VAL A 310 19.32 18.83 -37.01
C VAL A 310 18.03 18.02 -37.16
N ASP A 311 17.24 18.31 -38.18
CA ASP A 311 15.94 17.67 -38.43
C ASP A 311 15.05 17.66 -37.16
N ASN A 312 14.66 16.46 -36.69
CA ASN A 312 13.85 16.25 -35.51
C ASN A 312 14.70 15.91 -34.27
N PHE A 313 15.99 16.27 -34.27
CA PHE A 313 16.92 15.92 -33.19
C PHE A 313 17.64 17.13 -32.62
N CYS A 314 17.80 17.12 -31.30
CA CYS A 314 18.65 18.05 -30.57
C CYS A 314 19.68 17.28 -29.77
N GLU A 315 20.94 17.45 -30.13
CA GLU A 315 22.08 16.84 -29.47
C GLU A 315 22.71 17.84 -28.51
N ILE A 316 22.90 17.42 -27.26
CA ILE A 316 23.69 18.15 -26.26
C ILE A 316 24.84 17.25 -25.83
N SER A 317 26.07 17.72 -25.96
CA SER A 317 27.27 16.93 -25.66
C SER A 317 28.36 17.72 -24.96
N SER A 318 29.20 16.97 -24.24
CA SER A 318 30.50 17.40 -23.75
C SER A 318 31.56 16.37 -24.20
N ASN A 319 32.76 16.38 -23.61
CA ASN A 319 33.76 15.35 -23.87
C ASN A 319 33.34 13.99 -23.30
N ASP A 320 32.59 13.99 -22.20
CA ASP A 320 32.30 12.78 -21.42
C ASP A 320 30.92 12.21 -21.69
N PHE A 321 30.02 12.97 -22.33
CA PHE A 321 28.66 12.51 -22.58
C PHE A 321 28.03 13.08 -23.84
N LYS A 322 26.99 12.40 -24.31
CA LYS A 322 26.13 12.82 -25.42
C LYS A 322 24.68 12.45 -25.14
N ILE A 323 23.79 13.43 -25.18
CA ILE A 323 22.34 13.25 -25.04
C ILE A 323 21.69 13.68 -26.36
N VAL A 324 20.76 12.87 -26.86
CA VAL A 324 19.98 13.17 -28.06
C VAL A 324 18.51 13.21 -27.68
N PHE A 325 17.86 14.33 -27.95
CA PHE A 325 16.40 14.48 -27.83
C PHE A 325 15.76 14.31 -29.20
N ASP A 326 14.69 13.51 -29.28
CA ASP A 326 13.77 13.49 -30.41
C ASP A 326 12.72 14.60 -30.17
N THR A 327 12.82 15.68 -30.93
CA THR A 327 12.01 16.90 -30.75
C THR A 327 10.58 16.73 -31.25
N GLU A 328 10.33 15.77 -32.15
CA GLU A 328 9.00 15.42 -32.64
C GLU A 328 8.22 14.63 -31.59
N LYS A 329 8.88 13.71 -30.89
CA LYS A 329 8.27 12.89 -29.83
C LYS A 329 8.33 13.54 -28.45
N GLY A 330 9.28 14.45 -28.22
CA GLY A 330 9.52 15.10 -26.93
C GLY A 330 10.17 14.19 -25.89
N ILE A 331 11.05 13.29 -26.34
CA ILE A 331 11.70 12.26 -25.54
C ILE A 331 13.23 12.35 -25.64
N ILE A 332 13.93 11.68 -24.73
CA ILE A 332 15.35 11.37 -24.87
C ILE A 332 15.45 10.11 -25.74
N ASP A 333 16.04 10.24 -26.92
CA ASP A 333 16.26 9.12 -27.84
C ASP A 333 17.50 8.31 -27.44
N SER A 334 18.55 8.98 -26.96
CA SER A 334 19.78 8.33 -26.51
C SER A 334 20.46 9.16 -25.42
N TYR A 335 21.06 8.47 -24.44
CA TYR A 335 22.01 9.08 -23.51
C TYR A 335 23.23 8.17 -23.35
N LYS A 336 24.38 8.67 -23.83
CA LYS A 336 25.68 8.02 -23.71
C LYS A 336 26.57 8.73 -22.70
N LEU A 337 27.20 7.95 -21.83
CA LEU A 337 28.23 8.40 -20.90
C LEU A 337 29.51 7.63 -21.21
N GLN A 338 30.59 8.34 -21.50
CA GLN A 338 31.90 7.79 -21.90
C GLN A 338 31.81 6.82 -23.09
N GLY A 339 30.88 7.08 -24.00
CA GLY A 339 30.62 6.25 -25.19
C GLY A 339 29.65 5.08 -24.96
N GLU A 340 29.34 4.73 -23.71
CA GLU A 340 28.43 3.65 -23.35
C GLU A 340 26.98 4.13 -23.27
N GLU A 341 26.04 3.36 -23.83
CA GLU A 341 24.61 3.67 -23.80
C GLU A 341 24.05 3.44 -22.39
N VAL A 342 23.57 4.51 -21.76
CA VAL A 342 22.91 4.47 -20.45
C VAL A 342 21.40 4.38 -20.62
N LEU A 343 20.81 5.25 -21.45
CA LEU A 343 19.37 5.27 -21.75
C LEU A 343 19.16 5.09 -23.24
N ALA A 344 18.51 3.99 -23.63
CA ALA A 344 18.15 3.72 -25.02
C ALA A 344 16.82 4.39 -25.42
N ASN A 345 16.03 4.83 -24.44
CA ASN A 345 14.79 5.57 -24.63
C ASN A 345 14.39 6.21 -23.27
N GLY A 346 13.97 7.47 -23.24
CA GLY A 346 13.71 8.16 -21.98
C GLY A 346 12.70 9.29 -22.05
N GLY A 347 12.04 9.61 -20.94
CA GLY A 347 11.15 10.77 -20.88
C GLY A 347 9.76 10.56 -21.49
N ASN A 348 9.39 9.31 -21.82
CA ASN A 348 8.05 9.00 -22.32
C ASN A 348 7.01 9.35 -21.25
N ILE A 349 6.02 10.15 -21.60
CA ILE A 349 4.91 10.46 -20.70
C ILE A 349 4.18 9.17 -20.32
N ASN A 350 3.98 8.96 -19.01
CA ASN A 350 3.22 7.82 -18.52
C ASN A 350 2.20 8.25 -17.46
N PHE A 351 0.94 8.30 -17.89
CA PHE A 351 -0.21 8.53 -17.02
C PHE A 351 -0.94 7.24 -16.62
N TRP A 352 -0.42 6.08 -17.01
CA TRP A 352 -1.10 4.81 -16.89
C TRP A 352 -0.31 3.80 -16.06
N ARG A 353 -1.04 2.82 -15.51
CA ARG A 353 -0.50 1.62 -14.88
C ARG A 353 -1.30 0.42 -15.38
N ALA A 354 -0.68 -0.75 -15.43
CA ALA A 354 -1.44 -1.98 -15.66
C ALA A 354 -2.49 -2.13 -14.53
N PRO A 355 -3.78 -2.35 -14.86
CA PRO A 355 -4.82 -2.55 -13.85
C PRO A 355 -4.53 -3.76 -12.97
N ASN A 356 -4.71 -3.63 -11.66
CA ASN A 356 -4.87 -4.80 -10.78
C ASN A 356 -6.35 -5.24 -10.72
N ASP A 357 -6.65 -6.31 -9.99
CA ASP A 357 -8.02 -6.85 -9.89
C ASP A 357 -9.03 -5.84 -9.32
N ASN A 358 -8.60 -5.02 -8.34
CA ASN A 358 -9.41 -3.94 -7.78
C ASN A 358 -9.76 -2.88 -8.84
N ASP A 359 -8.78 -2.50 -9.66
CA ASP A 359 -8.98 -1.56 -10.76
C ASP A 359 -9.97 -2.11 -11.81
N LEU A 360 -9.83 -3.40 -12.16
CA LEU A 360 -10.73 -4.07 -13.11
C LEU A 360 -12.17 -4.10 -12.58
N ARG A 361 -12.38 -4.52 -11.32
CA ARG A 361 -13.71 -4.55 -10.67
C ARG A 361 -14.31 -3.15 -10.50
N SER A 362 -13.48 -2.12 -10.39
CA SER A 362 -13.94 -0.71 -10.36
C SER A 362 -14.14 -0.08 -11.74
N ASN A 363 -14.00 -0.87 -12.82
CA ASN A 363 -14.13 -0.48 -14.22
C ASN A 363 -13.13 0.59 -14.67
N ILE A 364 -11.84 0.48 -14.28
CA ILE A 364 -10.82 1.48 -14.60
C ILE A 364 -10.67 1.72 -16.10
N LEU A 365 -10.82 0.68 -16.93
CA LEU A 365 -10.62 0.79 -18.38
C LEU A 365 -11.66 1.72 -19.01
N GLN A 366 -12.92 1.59 -18.60
CA GLN A 366 -14.00 2.48 -19.04
C GLN A 366 -13.83 3.89 -18.44
N ARG A 367 -13.47 4.00 -17.16
CA ARG A 367 -13.44 5.28 -16.44
C ARG A 367 -12.23 6.14 -16.79
N LEU A 368 -11.05 5.53 -16.88
CA LEU A 368 -9.76 6.22 -16.91
C LEU A 368 -8.87 5.79 -18.08
N GLY A 369 -9.29 4.84 -18.93
CA GLY A 369 -8.51 4.35 -20.07
C GLY A 369 -8.07 5.44 -21.07
N ILE A 370 -8.72 6.60 -21.05
CA ILE A 370 -8.29 7.78 -21.83
C ILE A 370 -6.86 8.22 -21.48
N TRP A 371 -6.43 8.08 -20.22
CA TRP A 371 -5.08 8.44 -19.79
C TRP A 371 -4.00 7.54 -20.40
N ARG A 372 -4.34 6.27 -20.69
CA ARG A 372 -3.47 5.37 -21.46
C ARG A 372 -3.27 5.90 -22.87
N LYS A 373 -4.38 6.18 -23.56
CA LYS A 373 -4.36 6.70 -24.94
C LYS A 373 -3.56 8.02 -25.02
N VAL A 374 -3.81 8.94 -24.09
CA VAL A 374 -3.07 10.23 -24.01
C VAL A 374 -1.58 10.01 -23.81
N SER A 375 -1.18 9.02 -22.99
CA SER A 375 0.24 8.69 -22.79
C SER A 375 0.88 8.18 -24.09
N GLU A 376 0.22 7.24 -24.78
CA GLU A 376 0.72 6.60 -26.00
C GLU A 376 0.80 7.56 -27.20
N SER A 377 -0.14 8.51 -27.30
CA SER A 377 -0.22 9.48 -28.40
C SER A 377 0.42 10.83 -28.09
N ALA A 378 1.08 11.01 -26.94
CA ALA A 378 1.61 12.31 -26.53
C ALA A 378 2.64 12.83 -27.53
N ARG A 379 2.46 14.06 -28.00
CA ARG A 379 3.43 14.80 -28.82
C ARG A 379 3.53 16.25 -28.34
N PRO A 380 4.74 16.83 -28.28
CA PRO A 380 4.90 18.23 -27.92
C PRO A 380 4.20 19.12 -28.95
N MET A 381 3.47 20.11 -28.45
CA MET A 381 2.92 21.21 -29.25
C MET A 381 4.01 22.23 -29.57
N THR A 382 4.93 22.46 -28.63
CA THR A 382 6.09 23.35 -28.81
C THR A 382 7.30 22.77 -28.09
N TYR A 383 8.47 23.10 -28.62
CA TYR A 383 9.77 22.79 -28.05
C TYR A 383 10.68 24.02 -28.13
N THR A 384 11.54 24.22 -27.13
CA THR A 384 12.52 25.31 -27.09
C THR A 384 13.84 24.84 -26.48
N VAL A 385 14.95 25.39 -26.99
CA VAL A 385 16.29 25.27 -26.40
C VAL A 385 16.76 26.62 -25.90
N GLU A 386 17.25 26.65 -24.66
CA GLU A 386 17.95 27.80 -24.11
C GLU A 386 19.36 27.38 -23.68
N GLN A 387 20.37 27.92 -24.36
CA GLN A 387 21.78 27.71 -24.00
C GLN A 387 22.20 28.76 -22.96
N LEU A 388 22.60 28.29 -21.79
CA LEU A 388 23.16 29.10 -20.71
C LEU A 388 24.66 28.78 -20.52
N PRO A 389 25.43 29.64 -19.83
CA PRO A 389 26.89 29.45 -19.73
C PRO A 389 27.36 28.10 -19.17
N LYS A 390 26.54 27.40 -18.37
CA LYS A 390 26.90 26.14 -17.70
C LYS A 390 25.89 25.01 -17.90
N GLU A 391 24.79 25.29 -18.57
CA GLU A 391 23.68 24.35 -18.75
C GLU A 391 22.91 24.66 -20.02
N THR A 392 22.19 23.67 -20.55
CA THR A 392 21.26 23.85 -21.66
C THR A 392 19.90 23.34 -21.22
N VAL A 393 18.87 24.16 -21.40
CA VAL A 393 17.50 23.82 -21.02
C VAL A 393 16.71 23.46 -22.27
N VAL A 394 16.21 22.23 -22.31
CA VAL A 394 15.30 21.71 -23.33
C VAL A 394 13.91 21.64 -22.74
N SER A 395 12.98 22.42 -23.29
CA SER A 395 11.59 22.47 -22.81
C SER A 395 10.64 21.89 -23.85
N PHE A 396 9.76 20.99 -23.42
CA PHE A 396 8.65 20.46 -24.20
C PHE A 396 7.32 20.86 -23.55
N VAL A 397 6.39 21.32 -24.38
CA VAL A 397 5.03 21.64 -23.93
C VAL A 397 4.04 20.77 -24.67
N PHE A 398 3.28 19.97 -23.93
CA PHE A 398 2.25 19.07 -24.45
C PHE A 398 0.86 19.64 -24.16
N ASN A 399 -0.05 19.46 -25.11
CA ASN A 399 -1.46 19.84 -24.96
C ASN A 399 -2.34 18.59 -25.10
N HIS A 400 -2.73 18.03 -23.96
CA HIS A 400 -3.53 16.81 -23.85
C HIS A 400 -5.02 17.16 -23.92
N ARG A 401 -5.49 17.47 -25.13
CA ARG A 401 -6.85 18.01 -25.37
C ARG A 401 -7.95 17.06 -24.88
N ASP A 402 -7.78 15.76 -25.09
CA ASP A 402 -8.76 14.72 -24.72
C ASP A 402 -9.05 14.67 -23.20
N VAL A 403 -8.15 15.23 -22.37
CA VAL A 403 -8.27 15.26 -20.90
C VAL A 403 -8.15 16.69 -20.34
N ALA A 404 -8.27 17.70 -21.21
CA ALA A 404 -8.19 19.12 -20.85
C ALA A 404 -7.00 19.45 -19.91
N ALA A 405 -5.82 18.94 -20.26
CA ALA A 405 -4.59 19.11 -19.49
C ALA A 405 -3.44 19.65 -20.34
N ARG A 406 -2.56 20.43 -19.72
CA ARG A 406 -1.31 20.93 -20.33
C ARG A 406 -0.14 20.45 -19.49
N GLN A 407 0.88 19.91 -20.14
CA GLN A 407 2.08 19.43 -19.46
C GLN A 407 3.30 20.18 -19.98
N THR A 408 4.20 20.57 -19.08
CA THR A 408 5.50 21.12 -19.43
C THR A 408 6.58 20.24 -18.83
N ILE A 409 7.53 19.79 -19.66
CA ILE A 409 8.69 19.02 -19.23
C ILE A 409 9.94 19.81 -19.58
N ASN A 410 10.74 20.16 -18.56
CA ASN A 410 12.02 20.84 -18.75
C ASN A 410 13.15 19.90 -18.36
N TYR A 411 14.09 19.71 -19.27
CA TYR A 411 15.35 19.02 -19.05
C TYR A 411 16.48 20.06 -18.98
N THR A 412 17.08 20.22 -17.81
CA THR A 412 18.26 21.06 -17.62
C THR A 412 19.50 20.16 -17.64
N VAL A 413 20.20 20.16 -18.76
CA VAL A 413 21.42 19.39 -18.98
C VAL A 413 22.62 20.22 -18.53
N LYS A 414 23.40 19.71 -17.59
CA LYS A 414 24.61 20.37 -17.08
C LYS A 414 25.87 19.81 -17.71
N ALA A 415 26.95 20.58 -17.59
CA ALA A 415 28.26 20.25 -18.13
C ALA A 415 28.91 18.98 -17.56
N ASP A 416 28.43 18.47 -16.43
CA ASP A 416 28.86 17.20 -15.81
C ASP A 416 28.03 15.98 -16.27
N GLY A 417 27.06 16.17 -17.17
CA GLY A 417 26.17 15.12 -17.66
C GLY A 417 24.93 14.89 -16.79
N SER A 418 24.80 15.60 -15.66
CA SER A 418 23.56 15.54 -14.88
C SER A 418 22.41 16.22 -15.61
N ILE A 419 21.23 15.61 -15.51
CA ILE A 419 20.00 16.10 -16.12
C ILE A 419 18.97 16.31 -15.02
N ALA A 420 18.63 17.56 -14.73
CA ALA A 420 17.50 17.87 -13.87
C ALA A 420 16.21 17.88 -14.69
N VAL A 421 15.21 17.09 -14.27
CA VAL A 421 13.93 16.98 -14.97
C VAL A 421 12.83 17.60 -14.13
N LYS A 422 12.17 18.64 -14.66
CA LYS A 422 10.96 19.22 -14.06
C LYS A 422 9.76 18.90 -14.94
N ASN A 423 8.83 18.12 -14.41
CA ASN A 423 7.58 17.74 -15.07
C ASN A 423 6.39 18.39 -14.35
N GLU A 424 5.65 19.26 -15.03
CA GLU A 424 4.50 20.00 -14.48
C GLU A 424 3.26 19.70 -15.31
N LEU A 425 2.27 19.01 -14.73
CA LEU A 425 0.95 18.76 -15.32
C LEU A 425 -0.08 19.71 -14.72
N LYS A 426 -0.74 20.51 -15.56
CA LYS A 426 -1.87 21.37 -15.19
C LYS A 426 -3.16 20.84 -15.78
N THR A 427 -4.13 20.54 -14.94
CA THR A 427 -5.47 20.12 -15.36
C THR A 427 -6.47 21.27 -15.18
N SER A 428 -7.41 21.42 -16.11
CA SER A 428 -8.39 22.53 -16.14
C SER A 428 -9.27 22.65 -14.88
N ARG A 429 -9.46 21.57 -14.11
CA ARG A 429 -10.19 21.62 -12.83
C ARG A 429 -9.36 22.18 -11.67
N PHE A 430 -8.02 22.08 -11.69
CA PHE A 430 -7.17 22.64 -10.62
C PHE A 430 -7.24 24.17 -10.57
N GLU A 431 -7.40 24.83 -11.73
CA GLU A 431 -7.62 26.27 -11.79
C GLU A 431 -9.02 26.69 -11.33
N LYS A 432 -10.03 25.83 -11.58
CA LYS A 432 -11.40 26.07 -11.11
C LYS A 432 -11.53 25.84 -9.59
N LEU A 433 -10.92 24.79 -9.04
CA LEU A 433 -10.89 24.51 -7.60
C LEU A 433 -10.09 25.56 -6.80
N LYS A 434 -9.01 26.13 -7.37
CA LYS A 434 -8.32 27.28 -6.75
C LYS A 434 -9.22 28.52 -6.64
N ARG A 435 -10.13 28.72 -7.61
CA ARG A 435 -11.13 29.80 -7.59
C ARG A 435 -12.34 29.47 -6.71
N GLU A 436 -12.74 28.21 -6.59
CA GLU A 436 -13.91 27.81 -5.79
C GLU A 436 -13.59 27.60 -4.30
N ASN A 437 -12.36 27.21 -3.94
CA ASN A 437 -11.93 27.04 -2.55
C ASN A 437 -11.63 28.36 -1.82
N SER A 438 -11.62 29.51 -2.50
CA SER A 438 -11.72 30.80 -1.80
C SER A 438 -13.14 31.06 -1.28
N ASP A 439 -14.15 30.38 -1.83
CA ASP A 439 -15.56 30.82 -1.73
C ASP A 439 -16.52 29.80 -1.10
N LYS A 440 -16.11 28.56 -0.75
CA LYS A 440 -17.04 27.55 -0.21
C LYS A 440 -16.53 26.72 0.96
N LEU A 441 -16.48 27.37 2.12
CA LEU A 441 -16.72 26.74 3.42
C LEU A 441 -18.25 26.67 3.65
N SER A 442 -18.96 25.69 3.06
CA SER A 442 -20.29 25.22 3.53
C SER A 442 -20.98 24.28 2.53
N GLY A 443 -21.47 23.13 3.00
CA GLY A 443 -22.59 22.43 2.37
C GLY A 443 -22.43 20.93 2.14
N LYS A 444 -23.09 20.13 3.00
CA LYS A 444 -23.31 18.68 2.90
C LYS A 444 -24.04 18.28 1.61
N ILE A 445 -23.66 17.15 1.00
CA ILE A 445 -24.45 16.48 -0.05
C ILE A 445 -25.04 15.17 0.50
N LYS A 446 -26.34 15.00 0.28
CA LYS A 446 -27.20 13.89 0.70
C LYS A 446 -27.55 13.07 -0.55
N LEU A 447 -27.32 11.76 -0.54
CA LEU A 447 -27.63 10.85 -1.65
C LEU A 447 -29.08 10.34 -1.58
N MET A 448 -29.73 10.20 -2.74
CA MET A 448 -30.95 9.39 -2.92
C MET A 448 -30.83 8.55 -4.21
N PRO A 449 -31.49 7.37 -4.29
CA PRO A 449 -31.28 6.39 -5.34
C PRO A 449 -32.30 6.50 -6.48
N ASN A 450 -31.82 6.30 -7.70
CA ASN A 450 -32.46 5.72 -8.91
C ASN A 450 -32.23 6.54 -10.19
N ARG A 451 -31.52 5.88 -11.13
CA ARG A 451 -31.40 6.13 -12.56
C ARG A 451 -31.05 7.55 -13.02
N PHE A 452 -29.78 7.72 -13.39
CA PHE A 452 -29.35 8.11 -14.74
C PHE A 452 -27.91 7.62 -14.91
N GLU A 453 -27.59 6.96 -16.02
CA GLU A 453 -26.19 6.74 -16.45
C GLU A 453 -25.55 8.11 -16.66
N THR A 454 -24.95 8.62 -15.59
CA THR A 454 -23.97 9.68 -15.70
C THR A 454 -22.66 8.95 -15.92
N ILE A 455 -22.11 9.01 -17.13
CA ILE A 455 -20.66 8.89 -17.30
C ILE A 455 -20.11 10.06 -16.50
N VAL A 456 -19.86 9.85 -15.21
CA VAL A 456 -18.99 10.71 -14.43
C VAL A 456 -17.62 10.40 -15.00
N LEU A 457 -17.29 11.12 -16.08
CA LEU A 457 -15.91 11.35 -16.48
C LEU A 457 -15.25 11.95 -15.24
N ASN A 458 -14.64 11.09 -14.43
CA ASN A 458 -13.97 11.47 -13.20
C ASN A 458 -12.58 11.99 -13.59
N ASP A 459 -12.56 13.01 -14.47
CA ASP A 459 -11.41 13.58 -15.18
C ASP A 459 -10.33 14.19 -14.26
N SER A 460 -10.54 14.10 -12.95
CA SER A 460 -9.60 14.57 -11.92
C SER A 460 -8.59 13.51 -11.48
N VAL A 461 -8.89 12.22 -11.68
CA VAL A 461 -8.04 11.14 -11.16
C VAL A 461 -7.14 10.64 -12.28
N VAL A 462 -5.83 10.80 -12.10
CA VAL A 462 -4.81 10.29 -13.01
C VAL A 462 -4.18 9.05 -12.36
N PRO A 463 -4.21 7.86 -12.99
CA PRO A 463 -3.69 6.62 -12.38
C PRO A 463 -2.22 6.69 -11.98
N ARG A 464 -1.41 7.42 -12.74
CA ARG A 464 0.01 7.67 -12.48
C ARG A 464 0.40 9.03 -13.04
N ILE A 465 1.40 9.69 -12.48
CA ILE A 465 2.04 10.84 -13.13
C ILE A 465 3.54 10.58 -13.09
N GLY A 466 4.13 10.28 -14.25
CA GLY A 466 5.55 9.98 -14.33
C GLY A 466 6.06 9.97 -15.76
N LEU A 467 7.36 9.66 -15.87
CA LEU A 467 8.05 9.45 -17.13
C LEU A 467 8.64 8.04 -17.13
N ARG A 468 8.62 7.35 -18.28
CA ARG A 468 9.26 6.05 -18.45
C ARG A 468 10.62 6.22 -19.12
N PHE A 469 11.61 5.59 -18.52
CA PHE A 469 12.98 5.48 -19.03
C PHE A 469 13.32 4.00 -19.20
N GLU A 470 14.07 3.69 -20.25
CA GLU A 470 14.54 2.37 -20.61
C GLU A 470 16.07 2.39 -20.54
N MET A 471 16.60 1.76 -19.50
CA MET A 471 18.03 1.62 -19.30
C MET A 471 18.58 0.47 -20.14
N SER A 472 19.87 0.52 -20.48
CA SER A 472 20.56 -0.60 -21.11
C SER A 472 20.48 -1.88 -20.26
N LYS A 473 20.28 -3.04 -20.90
CA LYS A 473 20.16 -4.35 -20.23
C LYS A 473 21.40 -4.75 -19.43
N GLN A 474 22.54 -4.06 -19.58
CA GLN A 474 23.73 -4.32 -18.78
C GLN A 474 23.58 -3.88 -17.31
N PHE A 475 22.64 -3.00 -16.99
CA PHE A 475 22.39 -2.55 -15.62
C PHE A 475 21.40 -3.49 -14.92
N GLN A 476 21.94 -4.49 -14.21
CA GLN A 476 21.15 -5.53 -13.52
C GLN A 476 21.12 -5.38 -11.99
N GLN A 477 21.90 -4.46 -11.45
CA GLN A 477 22.01 -4.24 -10.01
C GLN A 477 21.30 -2.94 -9.65
N LEU A 478 20.39 -3.01 -8.68
CA LEU A 478 19.64 -1.88 -8.16
C LEU A 478 20.09 -1.60 -6.74
N LYS A 479 20.41 -0.34 -6.46
CA LYS A 479 20.60 0.18 -5.11
C LYS A 479 19.79 1.46 -4.97
N PHE A 480 18.94 1.53 -3.95
CA PHE A 480 18.12 2.71 -3.73
C PHE A 480 18.05 3.08 -2.24
N TYR A 481 17.90 4.37 -1.98
CA TYR A 481 17.53 4.91 -0.68
C TYR A 481 16.06 5.31 -0.73
N GLY A 482 15.22 4.62 0.04
CA GLY A 482 13.77 4.77 -0.03
C GLY A 482 13.05 3.70 0.77
N ARG A 483 11.74 3.51 0.56
CA ARG A 483 10.94 2.50 1.27
C ARG A 483 11.16 1.10 0.70
N GLY A 484 11.48 0.12 1.55
CA GLY A 484 11.70 -1.27 1.15
C GLY A 484 11.81 -2.25 2.33
N PRO A 485 12.31 -3.49 2.10
CA PRO A 485 12.79 -4.01 0.82
C PRO A 485 11.67 -4.48 -0.12
N HIS A 486 10.48 -4.76 0.41
CA HIS A 486 9.35 -5.29 -0.36
C HIS A 486 8.58 -4.18 -1.10
N GLU A 487 7.81 -4.62 -2.09
CA GLU A 487 6.91 -3.76 -2.87
C GLU A 487 5.91 -3.03 -1.95
N ASN A 488 5.77 -1.72 -2.17
CA ASN A 488 4.88 -0.86 -1.41
C ASN A 488 4.20 0.19 -2.31
N TYR A 489 3.01 0.63 -1.91
CA TYR A 489 2.18 1.60 -2.63
C TYR A 489 1.75 2.74 -1.71
N SER A 490 1.16 3.80 -2.27
CA SER A 490 0.75 5.01 -1.52
C SER A 490 -0.12 4.71 -0.29
N ASP A 491 -0.93 3.66 -0.36
CA ASP A 491 -1.89 3.22 0.65
C ASP A 491 -1.50 1.88 1.31
N ARG A 492 -0.31 1.33 1.01
CA ARG A 492 0.25 0.11 1.62
C ARG A 492 1.77 0.26 1.73
N ASN A 493 2.25 0.95 2.75
CA ASN A 493 3.68 1.28 2.90
C ASN A 493 4.17 1.45 4.34
N ARG A 494 3.34 1.22 5.36
CA ARG A 494 3.77 1.50 6.74
C ARG A 494 4.78 0.46 7.23
N SER A 495 4.73 -0.75 6.70
CA SER A 495 5.74 -1.79 6.96
C SER A 495 7.05 -1.61 6.18
N ALA A 496 7.07 -0.75 5.15
CA ALA A 496 8.24 -0.54 4.30
C ALA A 496 9.05 0.66 4.78
N PHE A 497 10.12 0.42 5.53
CA PHE A 497 10.93 1.48 6.14
C PHE A 497 11.84 2.17 5.13
N VAL A 498 12.16 3.43 5.40
CA VAL A 498 13.15 4.19 4.63
C VAL A 498 14.54 3.70 5.01
N GLY A 499 15.32 3.26 4.02
CA GLY A 499 16.65 2.69 4.20
C GLY A 499 17.38 2.51 2.88
N ILE A 500 18.60 1.98 2.94
CA ILE A 500 19.34 1.56 1.74
C ILE A 500 19.01 0.09 1.48
N TYR A 501 18.52 -0.19 0.28
CA TYR A 501 18.20 -1.54 -0.16
C TYR A 501 18.92 -1.84 -1.47
N GLU A 502 19.29 -3.11 -1.63
CA GLU A 502 19.96 -3.63 -2.81
C GLU A 502 19.17 -4.84 -3.33
N SER A 503 19.02 -4.93 -4.64
CA SER A 503 18.33 -6.03 -5.33
C SER A 503 18.89 -6.19 -6.74
N THR A 504 18.53 -7.29 -7.38
CA THR A 504 18.58 -7.43 -8.83
C THR A 504 17.32 -6.88 -9.48
N VAL A 505 17.33 -6.76 -10.82
CA VAL A 505 16.14 -6.41 -11.62
C VAL A 505 15.12 -7.55 -11.61
N ASP A 506 15.57 -8.80 -11.52
CA ASP A 506 14.78 -9.98 -11.17
C ASP A 506 14.49 -9.99 -9.66
#